data_AF-A0A2P4QLW6-F1
#
_entry.id   AF-A0A2P4QLW6-F1
#
_cell.length_a   1.000
_cell.length_b   1.000
_cell.length_c   1.000
_cell.angle_alpha   90.00
_cell.angle_beta   90.00
_cell.angle_gamma   90.00
#
_symmetry.space_group_name_H-M   'P 1'
#
loop_
_entity.id
_entity.type
_entity.pdbx_description
1 polymer ?
#
loop_
_entity_poly.entity_id
_entity_poly.type
_entity_poly.pdbx_seq_one_letter_code
_entity_poly.pdbx_strand_id
1 'polypeptide(L)'
;RKLWSLRSIAVGLEVIHKKGLIHHDFYCGNILSDFVEYSFITDLGLCQPANVKPSQNSNKKIYGVLPYVAPEVLRGNEYTQKSDIYGYGIHCI
;
A
#
# COMPACT_ATOMS: atom_id res chain seq x y z
N ARG A 1 -5.62 -6.64 -20.91
CA ARG A 1 -4.48 -6.99 -20.01
C ARG A 1 -4.43 -6.09 -18.78
N LYS A 2 -4.34 -4.75 -18.89
CA LYS A 2 -4.33 -3.82 -17.73
C LYS A 2 -5.42 -4.09 -16.68
N LEU A 3 -6.68 -4.32 -17.08
CA LEU A 3 -7.78 -4.63 -16.15
C LEU A 3 -7.60 -5.92 -15.33
N TRP A 4 -6.99 -6.96 -15.89
CA TRP A 4 -6.74 -8.21 -15.18
C TRP A 4 -5.66 -8.04 -14.13
N SER A 5 -4.55 -7.37 -14.48
CA SER A 5 -3.49 -7.02 -13.53
C SER A 5 -4.03 -6.17 -12.38
N LEU A 6 -4.83 -5.15 -12.67
CA LEU A 6 -5.47 -4.32 -11.64
C LEU A 6 -6.36 -5.14 -10.70
N ARG A 7 -7.16 -6.05 -11.25
CA ARG A 7 -7.98 -6.96 -10.45
C ARG A 7 -7.12 -7.86 -9.56
N SER A 8 -6.05 -8.46 -10.10
CA SER A 8 -5.13 -9.31 -9.32
C SER A 8 -4.45 -8.55 -8.19
N ILE A 9 -4.01 -7.31 -8.46
CA ILE A 9 -3.43 -6.42 -7.45
C ILE A 9 -4.45 -6.06 -6.37
N ALA A 10 -5.68 -5.71 -6.75
CA ALA A 10 -6.76 -5.39 -5.81
C ALA A 10 -7.08 -6.58 -4.89
N VAL A 11 -7.13 -7.80 -5.44
CA VAL A 11 -7.34 -9.02 -4.65
C VAL A 11 -6.18 -9.26 -3.69
N GLY A 12 -4.93 -9.07 -4.13
CA GLY A 12 -3.77 -9.16 -3.24
C GLY A 12 -3.83 -8.14 -2.10
N LEU A 13 -4.21 -6.91 -2.40
CA LEU A 13 -4.29 -5.83 -1.42
C LEU A 13 -5.41 -6.09 -0.41
N GLU A 14 -6.55 -6.59 -0.88
CA GLU A 14 -7.66 -7.04 -0.03
C GLU A 14 -7.21 -8.13 0.95
N VAL A 15 -6.37 -9.09 0.52
CA VAL A 15 -5.83 -10.13 1.40
C VAL A 15 -4.96 -9.55 2.50
N ILE A 16 -4.10 -8.58 2.19
CA ILE A 16 -3.27 -7.88 3.18
C ILE A 16 -4.17 -7.16 4.19
N HIS A 17 -5.17 -6.42 3.70
CA HIS A 17 -6.08 -5.64 4.54
C HIS A 17 -6.97 -6.53 5.41
N LYS A 18 -7.44 -7.68 4.92
CA LYS A 18 -8.19 -8.67 5.71
C LYS A 18 -7.37 -9.28 6.84
N LYS A 19 -6.04 -9.32 6.72
CA LYS A 19 -5.14 -9.69 7.83
C LYS A 19 -4.91 -8.57 8.84
N GLY A 20 -5.59 -7.43 8.68
CA GLY A 20 -5.43 -6.26 9.53
C GLY A 20 -4.10 -5.55 9.32
N LEU A 21 -3.44 -5.74 8.18
CA LEU A 21 -2.16 -5.12 7.86
C LEU A 21 -2.36 -3.91 6.93
N ILE A 22 -1.38 -3.01 6.96
CA ILE A 22 -1.17 -1.90 6.04
C ILE A 22 0.20 -2.10 5.39
N HIS A 23 0.35 -1.82 4.10
CA HIS A 23 1.59 -2.01 3.35
C HIS A 23 2.61 -0.88 3.56
N HIS A 24 2.15 0.37 3.68
CA HIS A 24 2.97 1.60 3.85
C HIS A 24 3.84 2.05 2.66
N ASP A 25 4.11 1.18 1.70
CA ASP A 25 4.90 1.49 0.49
C ASP A 25 4.27 0.87 -0.76
N PHE A 26 2.99 1.18 -0.96
CA PHE A 26 2.22 0.58 -2.05
C PHE A 26 2.32 1.42 -3.33
N TYR A 27 3.13 0.96 -4.30
CA TYR A 27 3.27 1.59 -5.63
C TYR A 27 3.71 0.57 -6.69
N CYS A 28 3.83 1.00 -7.96
CA CYS A 28 4.15 0.10 -9.09
C CYS A 28 5.49 -0.65 -8.96
N GLY A 29 6.48 -0.08 -8.26
CA GLY A 29 7.78 -0.73 -8.08
C GLY A 29 7.73 -1.95 -7.16
N ASN A 30 6.69 -2.07 -6.33
CA ASN A 30 6.45 -3.19 -5.43
C ASN A 30 5.39 -4.17 -5.99
N ILE A 31 5.19 -4.17 -7.30
CA ILE A 31 4.34 -5.15 -8.00
C ILE A 31 5.20 -5.96 -8.97
N LEU A 32 5.25 -7.27 -8.78
CA LEU A 32 5.80 -8.20 -9.76
C LEU A 32 4.68 -8.73 -10.65
N SER A 33 4.83 -8.61 -11.97
CA SER A 33 3.93 -9.25 -12.94
C SER A 33 4.69 -10.27 -13.75
N ASP A 34 4.06 -11.42 -14.00
CA ASP A 34 4.57 -12.42 -14.93
C ASP A 34 4.31 -12.05 -16.41
N PHE A 35 3.71 -10.89 -16.67
CA PHE A 35 3.29 -10.39 -18.01
C PHE A 35 2.28 -11.27 -18.75
N VAL A 36 1.80 -12.34 -18.12
CA VAL A 36 0.88 -13.33 -18.69
C VAL A 36 -0.50 -13.19 -18.04
N GLU A 37 -0.62 -13.46 -16.75
CA GLU A 37 -1.91 -13.51 -16.05
C GLU A 37 -1.86 -12.99 -14.59
N TYR A 38 -0.71 -13.03 -13.94
CA TYR A 38 -0.63 -12.77 -12.51
C TYR A 38 0.16 -11.50 -12.17
N SER A 39 -0.22 -10.91 -11.05
CA SER A 39 0.45 -9.77 -10.43
C SER A 39 0.49 -10.00 -8.94
N PHE A 40 1.66 -9.81 -8.35
CA PHE A 40 1.97 -10.10 -6.96
C PHE A 40 2.46 -8.84 -6.28
N ILE A 41 1.95 -8.58 -5.09
CA ILE A 41 2.42 -7.51 -4.22
C ILE A 41 3.67 -8.01 -3.49
N THR A 42 4.74 -7.21 -3.50
CA THR A 42 6.03 -7.53 -2.90
C THR A 42 6.45 -6.49 -1.88
N ASP A 43 7.64 -6.67 -1.28
CA ASP A 43 8.21 -5.78 -0.27
C ASP A 43 7.30 -5.51 0.94
N LEU A 44 6.98 -6.60 1.65
CA LEU A 44 6.20 -6.57 2.89
C LEU A 44 7.04 -6.14 4.11
N GLY A 45 8.27 -5.65 3.91
CA GLY A 45 9.19 -5.31 5.00
C GLY A 45 8.71 -4.14 5.86
N LEU A 46 7.83 -3.30 5.31
CA LEU A 46 7.20 -2.17 5.99
C LEU A 46 5.77 -2.44 6.44
N CYS A 47 5.24 -3.65 6.23
CA CYS A 47 3.89 -3.99 6.63
C CYS A 47 3.72 -3.89 8.14
N GLN A 48 2.68 -3.18 8.59
CA GLN A 48 2.37 -3.03 10.00
C GLN A 48 0.88 -3.26 10.28
N PRO A 49 0.50 -3.70 11.50
CA PRO A 49 -0.89 -3.86 11.86
C PRO A 49 -1.61 -2.51 11.92
N ALA A 50 -2.82 -2.45 11.38
CA ALA A 50 -3.64 -1.24 11.27
C ALA A 50 -4.14 -0.70 12.62
N ASN A 51 -3.98 -1.46 13.69
CA ASN A 51 -4.39 -1.10 15.05
C ASN A 51 -3.22 -0.66 15.95
N VAL A 52 -1.98 -0.62 15.43
CA VAL A 52 -0.84 -0.12 16.20
C VAL A 52 -0.91 1.39 16.27
N LYS A 53 -1.23 1.92 17.46
CA LYS A 53 -1.09 3.35 17.73
C LYS A 53 0.41 3.67 17.80
N PRO A 54 0.91 4.67 17.07
CA PRO A 54 2.27 5.14 17.24
C PRO A 54 2.47 5.57 18.69
N SER A 55 3.60 5.19 19.28
CA SER A 55 3.97 5.73 20.58
C SER A 55 4.12 7.25 20.45
N GLN A 56 3.67 8.01 21.46
CA GLN A 56 3.68 9.48 21.44
C GLN A 56 5.07 10.10 21.22
N ASN A 57 6.15 9.32 21.38
CA ASN A 57 7.54 9.73 21.17
C ASN A 57 8.17 9.22 19.86
N SER A 58 7.40 8.55 18.99
CA SER A 58 7.91 8.16 17.67
C SER A 58 7.83 9.36 16.73
N ASN A 59 9.00 9.85 16.27
CA ASN A 59 9.03 10.76 15.13
C ASN A 59 8.22 10.13 14.00
N LYS A 60 7.16 10.81 13.54
CA LYS A 60 6.29 10.33 12.44
C LYS A 60 7.13 10.21 11.18
N LYS A 61 7.67 9.01 10.96
CA LYS A 61 8.45 8.69 9.77
C LYS A 61 7.48 8.47 8.63
N ILE A 62 7.67 9.22 7.55
CA ILE A 62 6.95 8.98 6.30
C ILE A 62 7.67 7.84 5.58
N TYR A 63 6.91 6.82 5.24
CA TYR A 63 7.31 5.68 4.42
C TYR A 63 6.73 5.83 3.02
N GLY A 64 7.35 5.13 2.07
CA GLY A 64 6.89 5.05 0.70
C GLY A 64 7.34 6.18 -0.23
N VAL A 65 7.01 6.01 -1.50
CA VAL A 65 7.45 6.89 -2.60
C VAL A 65 6.49 8.06 -2.76
N LEU A 66 6.99 9.31 -2.58
CA LEU A 66 6.20 10.54 -2.42
C LEU A 66 4.95 10.69 -3.32
N PRO A 67 4.98 10.41 -4.64
CA PRO A 67 3.80 10.51 -5.51
C PRO A 67 2.65 9.56 -5.14
N TYR A 68 2.96 8.47 -4.42
CA TYR A 68 2.03 7.42 -4.03
C TYR A 68 1.63 7.48 -2.55
N VAL A 69 2.21 8.41 -1.79
CA VAL A 69 1.88 8.61 -0.37
C VAL A 69 0.58 9.41 -0.27
N ALA A 70 -0.36 8.89 0.51
CA ALA A 70 -1.67 9.51 0.68
C ALA A 70 -1.56 10.92 1.31
N PRO A 71 -2.40 11.89 0.88
CA PRO A 71 -2.30 13.28 1.32
C PRO A 71 -2.52 13.44 2.83
N GLU A 72 -3.33 12.60 3.46
CA GLU A 72 -3.51 12.59 4.91
C GLU A 72 -2.21 12.22 5.64
N VAL A 73 -1.44 11.28 5.11
CA VAL A 73 -0.14 10.89 5.67
C VAL A 73 0.88 12.01 5.51
N LEU A 74 0.88 12.69 4.36
CA LEU A 74 1.74 13.87 4.13
C LEU A 74 1.40 15.03 5.07
N ARG A 75 0.15 15.13 5.53
CA ARG A 75 -0.31 16.09 6.56
C ARG A 75 0.02 15.64 7.98
N GLY A 76 0.69 14.50 8.14
CA GLY A 76 1.08 13.95 9.43
C GLY A 76 -0.02 13.13 10.11
N ASN A 77 -1.08 12.72 9.42
CA ASN A 77 -2.00 11.71 9.96
C ASN A 77 -1.37 10.31 9.90
N GLU A 78 -1.97 9.37 10.61
CA GLU A 78 -1.52 7.99 10.64
C GLU A 78 -1.79 7.28 9.32
N TYR A 79 -0.95 6.30 9.00
CA TYR A 79 -1.23 5.37 7.92
C TYR A 79 -2.48 4.57 8.25
N THR A 80 -3.29 4.31 7.23
CA THR A 80 -4.46 3.45 7.35
C THR A 80 -4.52 2.53 6.14
N GLN A 81 -5.41 1.54 6.15
CA GLN A 81 -5.66 0.76 4.94
C GLN A 81 -6.10 1.65 3.76
N LYS A 82 -6.76 2.80 4.03
CA LYS A 82 -7.15 3.77 3.00
C LYS A 82 -5.95 4.47 2.36
N SER A 83 -4.82 4.61 3.07
CA SER A 83 -3.62 5.19 2.46
C SER A 83 -2.99 4.25 1.42
N ASP A 84 -3.08 2.92 1.60
CA ASP A 84 -2.67 1.98 0.54
C ASP A 84 -3.61 2.06 -0.68
N ILE A 85 -4.92 2.27 -0.45
CA ILE A 85 -5.91 2.44 -1.53
C ILE A 85 -5.60 3.69 -2.37
N TYR A 86 -5.08 4.76 -1.76
CA TYR A 86 -4.61 5.92 -2.52
C TYR A 86 -3.47 5.54 -3.48
N GLY A 87 -2.46 4.82 -3.00
CA GLY A 87 -1.36 4.32 -3.83
C GLY A 87 -1.86 3.43 -4.98
N TYR A 88 -2.85 2.58 -4.72
CA TYR A 88 -3.54 1.79 -5.75
C TYR A 88 -4.24 2.67 -6.78
N GLY A 89 -4.91 3.74 -6.35
CA GLY A 89 -5.57 4.70 -7.24
C GLY A 89 -4.59 5.40 -8.18
N ILE A 90 -3.44 5.84 -7.67
CA ILE A 90 -2.38 6.46 -8.49
C ILE A 90 -1.78 5.44 -9.48
N HIS A 91 -1.65 4.17 -9.10
CA HIS A 91 -1.22 3.10 -10.00
C HIS A 91 -2.19 2.84 -11.17
N CYS A 92 -3.49 3.08 -10.97
CA CYS A 92 -4.51 2.80 -11.98
C CYS A 92 -4.59 3.82 -13.13
N ILE A 93 -3.99 5.01 -12.94
CA ILE A 93 -3.97 6.10 -13.93
C ILE A 93 -2.80 5.83 -14.88
#